data_AF-A0A1F1SBW5-F1
#
_entry.id   AF-A0A1F1SBW5-F1
#
_cell.length_a   1.000
_cell.length_b   1.000
_cell.length_c   1.000
_cell.angle_alpha   90.00
_cell.angle_beta   90.00
_cell.angle_gamma   90.00
#
_symmetry.space_group_name_H-M   'P 1'
#
loop_
_entity.id
_entity.type
_entity.pdbx_description
1 polymer ?
#
loop_
_entity_poly.entity_id
_entity_poly.type
_entity_poly.pdbx_seq_one_letter_code
_entity_poly.pdbx_strand_id
1 'polypeptide(L)'
;MSIKSRFTAVLSAITGSTEPAPKAPRKGEQTAQLAKARGTIGEHPSKGLTPQKLHQILEGAEDGDITAQSELFADMEEKDGHIFAEMSKRKRALTGLDWRVSAPKNADEAGRQLAEEVAGWLYGLPDFEALLFDLLDALGHGFAAVEISWQQVDGLWLPAKFIHRPQGWFHRPSACRQ
;
A
#
# COMPACT_ATOMS: atom_id res chain seq x y z
N MET A 1 3.36 36.37 12.68
CA MET A 1 4.68 35.81 12.26
C MET A 1 4.42 34.77 11.19
N SER A 2 5.12 34.86 10.05
CA SER A 2 4.86 34.05 8.85
C SER A 2 5.05 32.55 9.11
N ILE A 3 4.19 31.72 8.52
CA ILE A 3 4.16 30.25 8.61
C ILE A 3 5.45 29.59 8.11
N LYS A 4 6.20 30.27 7.21
CA LYS A 4 7.57 29.85 6.85
C LYS A 4 8.54 29.87 8.05
N SER A 5 8.31 30.76 9.02
CA SER A 5 9.08 30.85 10.26
C SER A 5 8.74 29.75 11.26
N ARG A 6 7.52 29.17 11.21
CA ARG A 6 7.19 27.98 12.02
C ARG A 6 7.94 26.74 11.54
N PHE A 7 8.17 26.62 10.23
CA PHE A 7 9.04 25.62 9.63
C PHE A 7 10.53 25.77 10.05
N THR A 8 10.96 26.98 10.44
CA THR A 8 12.35 27.26 10.89
C THR A 8 12.49 27.29 12.42
N ALA A 9 11.43 27.60 13.16
CA ALA A 9 11.45 27.72 14.62
C ALA A 9 11.23 26.38 15.35
N VAL A 10 10.58 25.41 14.71
CA VAL A 10 10.45 24.03 15.23
C VAL A 10 11.82 23.35 15.36
N LEU A 11 12.84 23.83 14.61
CA LEU A 11 14.22 23.35 14.65
C LEU A 11 14.99 23.70 15.95
N SER A 12 14.48 24.57 16.83
CA SER A 12 15.25 25.10 17.99
C SER A 12 14.66 24.79 19.38
N ALA A 13 13.44 24.27 19.49
CA ALA A 13 12.69 24.37 20.75
C ALA A 13 12.53 23.09 21.58
N ILE A 14 13.09 21.95 21.17
CA ILE A 14 12.88 20.67 21.88
C ILE A 14 14.08 20.31 22.76
N THR A 15 14.53 21.26 23.60
CA THR A 15 15.30 20.96 24.82
C THR A 15 14.33 21.01 25.99
N GLY A 16 13.68 19.88 26.29
CA GLY A 16 12.85 19.78 27.49
C GLY A 16 11.99 18.52 27.56
N SER A 17 12.51 17.54 28.30
CA SER A 17 11.78 16.50 29.06
C SER A 17 10.95 15.42 28.32
N THR A 18 11.62 14.29 28.10
CA THR A 18 11.26 12.92 28.56
C THR A 18 9.81 12.42 28.50
N GLU A 19 9.53 11.61 27.48
CA GLU A 19 8.63 10.44 27.50
C GLU A 19 9.29 9.29 26.69
N PRO A 20 9.02 8.00 26.99
CA PRO A 20 9.81 6.88 26.49
C PRO A 20 9.66 6.73 24.98
N ALA A 21 10.80 6.63 24.30
CA ALA A 21 10.91 6.62 22.85
C ALA A 21 9.99 5.57 22.18
N PRO A 22 9.24 5.93 21.12
CA PRO A 22 8.61 4.94 20.26
C PRO A 22 9.73 4.05 19.68
N LYS A 23 9.56 2.72 19.78
CA LYS A 23 10.52 1.72 19.31
C LYS A 23 11.09 2.13 17.95
N ALA A 24 12.42 2.26 17.86
CA ALA A 24 13.10 2.62 16.63
C ALA A 24 12.60 1.73 15.47
N PRO A 25 12.35 2.31 14.27
CA PRO A 25 11.99 1.51 13.11
C PRO A 25 13.09 0.47 12.89
N ARG A 26 12.68 -0.79 12.73
CA ARG A 26 13.63 -1.86 12.39
C ARG A 26 14.32 -1.47 11.10
N LYS A 27 15.66 -1.44 11.10
CA LYS A 27 16.44 -1.13 9.89
C LYS A 27 16.28 -2.27 8.88
N GLY A 28 15.62 -1.98 7.76
CA GLY A 28 15.44 -2.89 6.63
C GLY A 28 13.97 -3.02 6.21
N GLU A 29 13.73 -3.24 4.91
CA GLU A 29 12.41 -3.61 4.40
C GLU A 29 11.97 -4.92 5.07
N GLN A 30 10.82 -4.92 5.74
CA GLN A 30 10.36 -6.11 6.48
C GLN A 30 10.17 -7.31 5.54
N THR A 31 9.93 -7.00 4.26
CA THR A 31 9.57 -7.95 3.22
C THR A 31 10.78 -8.48 2.41
N ALA A 32 11.97 -7.89 2.55
CA ALA A 32 13.18 -8.38 1.86
C ALA A 32 13.56 -9.82 2.27
N GLN A 33 13.18 -10.24 3.48
CA GLN A 33 13.36 -11.61 3.97
C GLN A 33 12.32 -12.58 3.39
N LEU A 34 11.10 -12.12 3.11
CA LEU A 34 10.02 -12.92 2.49
C LEU A 34 10.28 -13.15 0.99
N ALA A 35 10.74 -12.12 0.27
CA ALA A 35 11.12 -12.23 -1.14
C ALA A 35 12.30 -13.19 -1.37
N LYS A 36 13.28 -13.21 -0.45
CA LYS A 36 14.42 -14.14 -0.50
C LYS A 36 14.03 -15.60 -0.24
N ALA A 37 12.94 -15.85 0.47
CA ALA A 37 12.50 -17.19 0.84
C ALA A 37 11.76 -17.93 -0.30
N ARG A 38 11.23 -17.23 -1.30
CA ARG A 38 10.33 -17.83 -2.31
C ARG A 38 10.80 -17.81 -3.77
N GLY A 39 12.01 -17.32 -4.05
CA GLY A 39 12.52 -17.27 -5.42
C GLY A 39 11.84 -16.16 -6.22
N THR A 40 12.64 -15.34 -6.90
CA THR A 40 12.16 -14.12 -7.59
C THR A 40 11.58 -14.39 -8.98
N ILE A 41 11.25 -15.65 -9.30
CA ILE A 41 10.75 -16.04 -10.61
C ILE A 41 9.27 -16.35 -10.44
N GLY A 42 8.41 -15.41 -10.87
CA GLY A 42 6.98 -15.66 -10.93
C GLY A 42 6.72 -16.87 -11.81
N GLU A 43 6.00 -17.87 -11.29
CA GLU A 43 5.51 -18.93 -12.15
C GLU A 43 4.39 -18.35 -13.01
N HIS A 44 4.28 -18.82 -14.26
CA HIS A 44 3.22 -18.40 -15.18
C HIS A 44 2.16 -19.50 -15.26
N PRO A 45 1.23 -19.61 -14.29
CA PRO A 45 0.27 -20.71 -14.21
C PRO A 45 -0.66 -20.77 -15.42
N SER A 46 -0.81 -19.66 -16.16
CA SER A 46 -1.57 -19.61 -17.42
C SER A 46 -1.00 -20.50 -18.53
N LYS A 47 0.30 -20.84 -18.50
CA LYS A 47 0.89 -21.79 -19.45
C LYS A 47 0.37 -23.20 -19.17
N GLY A 48 -0.27 -23.80 -20.18
CA GLY A 48 -0.88 -25.12 -20.05
C GLY A 48 -2.07 -25.15 -19.11
N LEU A 49 -2.85 -24.08 -19.05
CA LEU A 49 -4.06 -24.02 -18.24
C LEU A 49 -5.11 -25.02 -18.77
N THR A 50 -5.50 -25.97 -17.93
CA THR A 50 -6.61 -26.90 -18.18
C THR A 50 -7.72 -26.63 -17.16
N PRO A 51 -8.99 -27.00 -17.44
CA PRO A 51 -10.06 -26.88 -16.46
C PRO A 51 -9.73 -27.54 -15.12
N GLN A 52 -9.05 -28.69 -15.14
CA GLN A 52 -8.58 -29.38 -13.92
C GLN A 52 -7.53 -28.56 -13.16
N LYS A 53 -6.56 -27.96 -13.86
CA LYS A 53 -5.54 -27.12 -13.23
C LYS A 53 -6.15 -25.86 -12.62
N LEU A 54 -7.11 -25.23 -13.32
CA LEU A 54 -7.83 -24.08 -12.80
C LEU A 54 -8.59 -24.44 -11.51
N HIS A 55 -9.29 -25.57 -11.50
CA HIS A 55 -9.99 -26.05 -10.32
C HIS A 55 -9.04 -26.24 -9.12
N GLN A 56 -7.87 -26.86 -9.33
CA GLN A 56 -6.84 -27.01 -8.28
C GLN A 56 -6.33 -25.67 -7.74
N ILE A 57 -6.13 -24.68 -8.62
CA ILE A 57 -5.70 -23.32 -8.20
C ILE A 57 -6.77 -22.66 -7.32
N LEU A 58 -8.05 -22.82 -7.68
CA LEU A 58 -9.15 -22.24 -6.92
C LEU A 58 -9.36 -22.95 -5.57
N GLU A 59 -9.29 -24.28 -5.52
CA GLU A 59 -9.33 -25.03 -4.24
C GLU A 59 -8.15 -24.65 -3.32
N GLY A 60 -6.94 -24.50 -3.89
CA GLY A 60 -5.78 -24.04 -3.12
C GLY A 60 -5.98 -22.65 -2.51
N ALA A 61 -6.65 -21.75 -3.24
CA ALA A 61 -6.99 -20.42 -2.73
C ALA A 61 -8.02 -20.47 -1.58
N GLU A 62 -9.02 -21.35 -1.67
CA GLU A 62 -9.97 -21.61 -0.57
C GLU A 62 -9.23 -22.11 0.69
N ASP A 63 -8.28 -23.03 0.50
CA ASP A 63 -7.40 -23.55 1.56
C ASP A 63 -6.44 -22.50 2.13
N GLY A 64 -6.29 -21.34 1.48
CA GLY A 64 -5.53 -20.18 1.95
C GLY A 64 -4.18 -19.96 1.28
N ASP A 65 -3.85 -20.77 0.27
CA ASP A 65 -2.73 -20.53 -0.64
C ASP A 65 -3.22 -19.79 -1.89
N ILE A 66 -3.16 -18.47 -1.81
CA ILE A 66 -3.62 -17.56 -2.88
C ILE A 66 -2.50 -17.26 -3.90
N THR A 67 -1.31 -17.84 -3.76
CA THR A 67 -0.16 -17.49 -4.59
C THR A 67 -0.42 -17.82 -6.06
N ALA A 68 -0.81 -19.07 -6.36
CA ALA A 68 -1.08 -19.50 -7.73
C ALA A 68 -2.29 -18.79 -8.35
N GLN A 69 -3.29 -18.46 -7.55
CA GLN A 69 -4.45 -17.67 -8.00
C GLN A 69 -4.04 -16.25 -8.36
N SER A 70 -3.23 -15.60 -7.52
CA SER A 70 -2.76 -14.24 -7.75
C SER A 70 -1.86 -14.16 -8.99
N GLU A 71 -0.94 -15.11 -9.15
CA GLU A 71 -0.10 -15.19 -10.35
C GLU A 71 -0.92 -15.45 -11.62
N LEU A 72 -1.99 -16.25 -11.54
CA LEU A 72 -2.90 -16.47 -12.66
C LEU A 72 -3.63 -15.18 -13.06
N PHE A 73 -4.10 -14.37 -12.10
CA PHE A 73 -4.74 -13.10 -12.41
C PHE A 73 -3.77 -12.09 -13.02
N ALA A 74 -2.56 -11.98 -12.49
CA ALA A 74 -1.52 -11.13 -13.08
C ALA A 74 -1.19 -11.56 -14.52
N ASP A 75 -1.04 -12.86 -14.77
CA ASP A 75 -0.84 -13.43 -16.11
C ASP A 75 -1.99 -13.10 -17.07
N MET A 76 -3.23 -13.15 -16.58
CA MET A 76 -4.41 -12.82 -17.38
C MET A 76 -4.46 -11.33 -17.74
N GLU A 77 -4.16 -10.44 -16.80
CA GLU A 77 -4.10 -8.99 -17.05
C GLU A 77 -2.96 -8.62 -18.01
N GLU A 78 -1.80 -9.29 -17.94
CA GLU A 78 -0.67 -9.05 -18.84
C GLU A 78 -0.93 -9.56 -20.28
N LYS A 79 -1.57 -10.72 -20.42
CA LYS A 79 -1.71 -11.41 -21.72
C LYS A 79 -3.00 -11.06 -22.47
N ASP A 80 -4.08 -10.74 -21.77
CA ASP A 80 -5.37 -10.42 -22.39
C ASP A 80 -5.56 -8.90 -22.50
N GLY A 81 -5.46 -8.38 -23.73
CA GLY A 81 -5.62 -6.95 -23.99
C GLY A 81 -7.01 -6.40 -23.70
N HIS A 82 -8.05 -7.24 -23.70
CA HIS A 82 -9.40 -6.81 -23.34
C HIS A 82 -9.54 -6.65 -21.82
N ILE A 83 -9.07 -7.64 -21.05
CA ILE A 83 -9.00 -7.55 -19.59
C ILE A 83 -8.18 -6.33 -19.17
N PHE A 84 -7.01 -6.15 -19.76
CA PHE A 84 -6.16 -4.98 -19.50
C PHE A 84 -6.89 -3.66 -19.75
N ALA A 85 -7.62 -3.55 -20.87
CA ALA A 85 -8.36 -2.35 -21.23
C ALA A 85 -9.48 -2.05 -20.22
N GLU A 86 -10.27 -3.05 -19.83
CA GLU A 86 -11.36 -2.88 -18.87
C GLU A 86 -10.85 -2.56 -17.46
N MET A 87 -9.80 -3.24 -17.00
CA MET A 87 -9.17 -2.96 -15.70
C MET A 87 -8.57 -1.54 -15.67
N SER A 88 -7.88 -1.14 -16.74
CA SER A 88 -7.32 0.19 -16.87
C SER A 88 -8.39 1.29 -16.84
N LYS A 89 -9.57 1.06 -17.46
CA LYS A 89 -10.70 2.00 -17.39
C LYS A 89 -11.20 2.16 -15.96
N ARG A 90 -11.37 1.05 -15.22
CA ARG A 90 -11.80 1.07 -13.82
C ARG A 90 -10.80 1.79 -12.92
N LYS A 91 -9.51 1.50 -13.08
CA LYS A 91 -8.43 2.14 -12.31
C LYS A 91 -8.46 3.67 -12.55
N ARG A 92 -8.48 4.12 -13.81
CA ARG A 92 -8.54 5.55 -14.17
C ARG A 92 -9.81 6.27 -13.75
N ALA A 93 -10.96 5.58 -13.78
CA ALA A 93 -12.23 6.16 -13.37
C ALA A 93 -12.22 6.59 -11.90
N LEU A 94 -11.44 5.92 -11.05
CA LEU A 94 -11.30 6.24 -9.63
C LEU A 94 -10.18 7.23 -9.36
N THR A 95 -9.04 7.12 -10.05
CA THR A 95 -7.93 8.07 -9.85
C THR A 95 -8.23 9.48 -10.37
N GLY A 96 -9.13 9.61 -11.35
CA GLY A 96 -9.57 10.91 -11.87
C GLY A 96 -10.60 11.64 -11.01
N LEU A 97 -11.03 11.08 -9.87
CA LEU A 97 -11.99 11.75 -8.99
C LEU A 97 -11.30 12.75 -8.06
N ASP A 98 -11.95 13.91 -7.89
CA ASP A 98 -11.52 14.89 -6.90
C ASP A 98 -11.71 14.33 -5.49
N TRP A 99 -10.60 14.21 -4.77
CA TRP A 99 -10.58 13.82 -3.36
C TRP A 99 -10.23 15.03 -2.48
N ARG A 100 -10.72 15.01 -1.24
CA ARG A 100 -10.40 16.00 -0.22
C ARG A 100 -10.32 15.38 1.15
N VAL A 101 -9.43 15.86 2.00
CA VAL A 101 -9.45 15.57 3.44
C VAL A 101 -10.50 16.47 4.08
N SER A 102 -11.41 15.89 4.85
CA SER A 102 -12.46 16.64 5.55
C SER A 102 -12.37 16.41 7.04
N ALA A 103 -12.48 17.48 7.82
CA ALA A 103 -12.58 17.38 9.26
C ALA A 103 -13.93 16.77 9.67
N PRO A 104 -14.01 16.06 10.81
CA PRO A 104 -15.27 15.60 11.38
C PRO A 104 -16.27 16.76 11.58
N LYS A 105 -17.58 16.48 11.48
CA LYS A 105 -18.63 17.52 11.56
C LYS A 105 -18.60 18.34 12.86
N ASN A 106 -18.16 17.75 13.97
CA ASN A 106 -18.06 18.39 15.28
C ASN A 106 -16.60 18.65 15.69
N ALA A 107 -15.69 18.85 14.73
CA ALA A 107 -14.28 19.08 15.04
C ALA A 107 -14.06 20.46 15.65
N ASP A 108 -13.28 20.49 16.73
CA ASP A 108 -12.72 21.70 17.30
C ASP A 108 -11.80 22.40 16.28
N GLU A 109 -11.48 23.66 16.54
CA GLU A 109 -10.61 24.46 15.66
C GLU A 109 -9.24 23.80 15.43
N ALA A 110 -8.68 23.15 16.46
CA ALA A 110 -7.46 22.34 16.33
C ALA A 110 -7.63 21.15 15.35
N GLY A 111 -8.80 20.52 15.34
CA GLY A 111 -9.09 19.40 14.43
C GLY A 111 -9.23 19.84 12.97
N ARG A 112 -9.72 21.05 12.71
CA ARG A 112 -9.74 21.62 11.36
C ARG A 112 -8.33 21.94 10.86
N GLN A 113 -7.51 22.54 11.71
CA GLN A 113 -6.11 22.85 11.38
C GLN A 113 -5.32 21.57 11.07
N LEU A 114 -5.52 20.51 11.84
CA LEU A 114 -4.90 19.21 11.57
C LEU A 114 -5.35 18.61 10.23
N ALA A 115 -6.64 18.71 9.89
CA ALA A 115 -7.13 18.21 8.61
C ALA A 115 -6.53 18.96 7.42
N GLU A 116 -6.35 20.28 7.54
CA GLU A 116 -5.68 21.11 6.53
C GLU A 116 -4.19 20.77 6.41
N GLU A 117 -3.51 20.51 7.53
CA GLU A 117 -2.12 20.08 7.57
C GLU A 117 -1.92 18.73 6.87
N VAL A 118 -2.76 17.74 7.19
CA VAL A 118 -2.75 16.41 6.55
C VAL A 118 -3.06 16.52 5.07
N ALA A 119 -4.00 17.39 4.68
CA ALA A 119 -4.30 17.65 3.28
C ALA A 119 -3.06 18.19 2.54
N GLY A 120 -2.42 19.22 3.10
CA GLY A 120 -1.21 19.80 2.53
C GLY A 120 -0.07 18.79 2.38
N TRP A 121 0.09 17.92 3.38
CA TRP A 121 1.07 16.84 3.32
C TRP A 121 0.74 15.81 2.22
N LEU A 122 -0.51 15.34 2.13
CA LEU A 122 -0.94 14.38 1.10
C LEU A 122 -0.79 14.95 -0.32
N TYR A 123 -1.14 16.22 -0.54
CA TYR A 123 -0.93 16.89 -1.83
C TYR A 123 0.55 17.13 -2.15
N GLY A 124 1.40 17.22 -1.13
CA GLY A 124 2.85 17.38 -1.27
C GLY A 124 3.60 16.08 -1.57
N LEU A 125 2.93 14.92 -1.54
CA LEU A 125 3.57 13.64 -1.84
C LEU A 125 3.84 13.52 -3.34
N PRO A 126 5.11 13.31 -3.75
CA PRO A 126 5.38 12.81 -5.09
C PRO A 126 4.78 11.39 -5.15
N ASP A 127 4.00 11.08 -6.19
CA ASP A 127 3.45 9.75 -6.45
C ASP A 127 2.18 9.34 -5.67
N PHE A 128 1.38 10.29 -5.15
CA PHE A 128 0.08 9.94 -4.54
C PHE A 128 -0.89 9.26 -5.53
N GLU A 129 -0.93 9.72 -6.79
CA GLU A 129 -1.74 9.05 -7.83
C GLU A 129 -1.25 7.64 -8.13
N ALA A 130 0.07 7.43 -8.16
CA ALA A 130 0.64 6.09 -8.35
C ALA A 130 0.29 5.16 -7.18
N LEU A 131 0.31 5.65 -5.94
CA LEU A 131 -0.20 4.91 -4.78
C LEU A 131 -1.66 4.51 -4.97
N LEU A 132 -2.53 5.41 -5.46
CA LEU A 132 -3.92 5.06 -5.72
C LEU A 132 -4.02 3.96 -6.79
N PHE A 133 -3.22 4.04 -7.86
CA PHE A 133 -3.15 2.97 -8.86
C PHE A 133 -2.72 1.62 -8.27
N ASP A 134 -1.69 1.62 -7.43
CA ASP A 134 -1.18 0.43 -6.74
C ASP A 134 -2.24 -0.18 -5.81
N LEU A 135 -2.98 0.65 -5.08
CA LEU A 135 -4.07 0.20 -4.21
C LEU A 135 -5.25 -0.39 -5.00
N LEU A 136 -5.49 0.11 -6.22
CA LEU A 136 -6.57 -0.37 -7.07
C LEU A 136 -6.28 -1.73 -7.72
N ASP A 137 -5.09 -2.29 -7.53
CA ASP A 137 -4.80 -3.67 -7.91
C ASP A 137 -5.62 -4.70 -7.11
N ALA A 138 -6.19 -4.25 -5.98
CA ALA A 138 -7.21 -4.98 -5.24
C ALA A 138 -8.46 -5.34 -6.06
N LEU A 139 -8.75 -4.63 -7.15
CA LEU A 139 -9.89 -4.96 -8.01
C LEU A 139 -9.75 -6.31 -8.72
N GLY A 140 -8.52 -6.73 -9.04
CA GLY A 140 -8.25 -8.03 -9.66
C GLY A 140 -8.01 -9.11 -8.60
N HIS A 141 -7.14 -8.81 -7.64
CA HIS A 141 -6.63 -9.78 -6.67
C HIS A 141 -7.48 -9.89 -5.39
N GLY A 142 -8.43 -8.98 -5.18
CA GLY A 142 -9.22 -8.87 -3.95
C GLY A 142 -8.54 -8.09 -2.83
N PHE A 143 -7.22 -7.89 -2.91
CA PHE A 143 -6.44 -7.06 -2.00
C PHE A 143 -5.22 -6.45 -2.70
N ALA A 144 -4.68 -5.38 -2.12
CA ALA A 144 -3.42 -4.77 -2.54
C ALA A 144 -2.49 -4.68 -1.33
N ALA A 145 -1.21 -4.97 -1.57
CA ALA A 145 -0.20 -4.91 -0.53
C ALA A 145 0.74 -3.75 -0.80
N VAL A 146 0.69 -2.73 0.07
CA VAL A 146 1.56 -1.56 -0.01
C VAL A 146 2.32 -1.42 1.30
N GLU A 147 3.64 -1.50 1.23
CA GLU A 147 4.53 -1.26 2.37
C GLU A 147 4.80 0.25 2.50
N ILE A 148 4.61 0.77 3.71
CA ILE A 148 4.81 2.18 4.02
C ILE A 148 6.18 2.36 4.67
N SER A 149 7.05 3.11 4.02
CA SER A 149 8.31 3.56 4.61
C SER A 149 8.08 4.83 5.42
N TRP A 150 8.46 4.80 6.69
CA TRP A 150 8.26 5.89 7.63
C TRP A 150 9.56 6.67 7.82
N GLN A 151 9.45 7.99 7.85
CA GLN A 151 10.54 8.90 8.18
C GLN A 151 10.12 9.82 9.33
N GLN A 152 11.07 10.11 10.21
CA GLN A 152 10.87 11.09 11.26
C GLN A 152 11.31 12.47 10.74
N VAL A 153 10.40 13.44 10.79
CA VAL A 153 10.66 14.86 10.47
C VAL A 153 10.21 15.66 11.67
N ASP A 154 11.14 16.41 12.29
CA ASP A 154 10.86 17.29 13.43
C ASP A 154 10.10 16.62 14.60
N GLY A 155 10.42 15.34 14.87
CA GLY A 155 9.80 14.55 15.92
C GLY A 155 8.51 13.84 15.52
N LEU A 156 7.92 14.18 14.36
CA LEU A 156 6.72 13.55 13.81
C LEU A 156 7.08 12.42 12.86
N TRP A 157 6.29 11.33 12.90
CA TRP A 157 6.40 10.22 11.95
C TRP A 157 5.50 10.49 10.75
N LEU A 158 6.11 10.68 9.58
CA LEU A 158 5.41 10.87 8.32
C LEU A 158 5.80 9.75 7.37
N PRO A 159 4.87 9.22 6.55
CA PRO A 159 5.23 8.23 5.56
C PRO A 159 5.94 8.92 4.40
N ALA A 160 7.13 8.44 4.08
CA ALA A 160 8.02 9.03 3.08
C ALA A 160 7.89 8.35 1.71
N LYS A 161 7.58 7.05 1.69
CA LYS A 161 7.48 6.28 0.46
C LYS A 161 6.47 5.15 0.61
N PHE A 162 5.76 4.87 -0.48
CA PHE A 162 4.90 3.71 -0.63
C PHE A 162 5.55 2.74 -1.60
N ILE A 163 5.57 1.45 -1.24
CA ILE A 163 6.18 0.39 -2.05
C ILE A 163 5.13 -0.68 -2.29
N HIS A 164 4.64 -0.79 -3.52
CA HIS A 164 3.77 -1.89 -3.91
C HIS A 164 4.50 -3.24 -3.83
N ARG A 165 3.84 -4.25 -3.26
CA ARG A 165 4.35 -5.61 -3.11
C ARG A 165 3.47 -6.58 -3.89
N PRO A 166 4.06 -7.53 -4.63
CA PRO A 166 3.29 -8.55 -5.32
C PRO A 166 2.41 -9.34 -4.34
N GLN A 167 1.15 -9.53 -4.71
CA GLN A 167 0.14 -10.21 -3.91
C GLN A 167 0.50 -11.68 -3.67
N GLY A 168 1.14 -12.33 -4.64
CA GLY A 168 1.59 -13.72 -4.53
C GLY A 168 2.57 -13.99 -3.38
N TRP A 169 3.18 -12.94 -2.80
CA TRP A 169 4.05 -13.08 -1.63
C TRP A 169 3.29 -13.33 -0.33
N PHE A 170 1.98 -13.04 -0.31
CA PHE A 170 1.15 -13.16 0.86
C PHE A 170 0.35 -14.47 0.78
N HIS A 171 0.35 -15.22 1.87
CA HIS A 171 -0.46 -16.42 2.02
C HIS A 171 -0.90 -16.54 3.48
N ARG A 172 -1.97 -17.30 3.73
CA ARG A 172 -2.38 -17.58 5.11
C ARG A 172 -1.30 -18.46 5.77
N PRO A 173 -0.89 -18.19 7.02
CA PRO A 173 -0.03 -19.11 7.76
C PRO A 173 -0.73 -20.46 7.92
N SER A 174 -0.03 -21.55 7.58
CA SER A 174 -0.54 -22.92 7.64
C SER A 174 -0.93 -23.40 9.05
N ALA A 175 -0.48 -22.68 10.10
CA ALA A 175 -0.82 -22.96 11.50
C ALA A 175 -2.24 -22.52 11.91
N CYS A 176 -2.92 -21.67 11.12
CA CYS A 176 -4.27 -21.18 11.41
C CYS A 176 -5.36 -22.02 10.68
N ARG A 177 -5.17 -23.35 10.64
CA ARG A 177 -6.15 -24.29 10.08
C ARG A 177 -7.03 -24.77 11.24
N GLN A 178 -8.29 -24.32 11.29
CA GLN A 178 -9.30 -24.85 12.21
C GLN A 178 -9.99 -26.07 11.60
#